data_AF-A0A842YB51-F1
#
_entry.id   AF-A0A842YB51-F1
#
_cell.length_a   1.000
_cell.length_b   1.000
_cell.length_c   1.000
_cell.angle_alpha   90.00
_cell.angle_beta   90.00
_cell.angle_gamma   90.00
#
_symmetry.space_group_name_H-M   'P 1'
#
loop_
_entity.id
_entity.type
_entity.pdbx_description
1 polymer ?
#
loop_
_entity_poly.entity_id
_entity_poly.type
_entity_poly.pdbx_seq_one_letter_code
_entity_poly.pdbx_strand_id
1 'polypeptide(L)'
;MILDELAQLKRFRRITESHGLVLPEESMLPYQEVEYLRGLINAKIYLDAKAWMCPSWVILSLKDIDTEEELITEFHNSMYRNWSNIGGAGSRRYGIADSRGLVTPRFDCGSIDFWILQDDNLIFPAMIGKDGPQLKLVSTEDQLYEWKTQIKSVEFNRLVYHVTKDNSEYIHNEIILRNHGLEKTNFTFYAVVRPMSPLGVEPIENVDYDTSSQKLYVNDNLALMVNKMPNAIVMGEGDDSDLPDAVISMSTQQDFKTKSKTGLATTILRY
;
A
#
# COMPACT_ATOMS: atom_id res chain seq x y z
N MET A 1 -20.14 1.63 -9.44
CA MET A 1 -20.25 0.47 -8.53
C MET A 1 -20.25 -0.82 -9.36
N ILE A 2 -21.30 -1.18 -10.11
CA ILE A 2 -21.30 -2.41 -10.95
C ILE A 2 -20.23 -2.42 -12.07
N LEU A 3 -20.03 -1.29 -12.77
CA LEU A 3 -18.98 -1.17 -13.79
C LEU A 3 -17.55 -1.31 -13.22
N ASP A 4 -17.37 -0.97 -11.95
CA ASP A 4 -16.09 -1.02 -11.25
C ASP A 4 -15.74 -2.46 -10.87
N GLU A 5 -16.72 -3.21 -10.36
CA GLU A 5 -16.58 -4.62 -9.98
C GLU A 5 -16.24 -5.52 -11.18
N LEU A 6 -16.87 -5.31 -12.35
CA LEU A 6 -16.54 -6.09 -13.54
C LEU A 6 -15.15 -5.77 -14.08
N ALA A 7 -14.71 -4.52 -13.98
CA ALA A 7 -13.35 -4.13 -14.37
C ALA A 7 -12.32 -4.75 -13.42
N GLN A 8 -12.60 -4.74 -12.12
CA GLN A 8 -11.80 -5.39 -11.09
C GLN A 8 -11.71 -6.90 -11.33
N LEU A 9 -12.84 -7.58 -11.54
CA LEU A 9 -12.85 -9.02 -11.84
C LEU A 9 -12.01 -9.36 -13.08
N LYS A 10 -12.18 -8.62 -14.18
CA LYS A 10 -11.39 -8.83 -15.39
C LYS A 10 -9.89 -8.68 -15.13
N ARG A 11 -9.50 -7.77 -14.24
CA ARG A 11 -8.10 -7.59 -13.82
C ARG A 11 -7.62 -8.80 -13.02
N PHE A 12 -8.36 -9.21 -12.00
CA PHE A 12 -8.00 -10.38 -11.20
C PHE A 12 -7.86 -11.65 -12.05
N ARG A 13 -8.75 -11.88 -13.01
CA ARG A 13 -8.63 -13.02 -13.95
C ARG A 13 -7.33 -12.96 -14.76
N ARG A 14 -7.05 -11.82 -15.43
CA ARG A 14 -5.81 -11.64 -16.21
C ARG A 14 -4.56 -11.87 -15.38
N ILE A 15 -4.54 -11.35 -14.15
CA ILE A 15 -3.39 -11.46 -13.26
C ILE A 15 -3.25 -12.87 -12.71
N THR A 16 -4.35 -13.55 -12.40
CA THR A 16 -4.33 -14.97 -12.02
C THR A 16 -3.67 -15.80 -13.13
N GLU A 17 -4.09 -15.60 -14.38
CA GLU A 17 -3.51 -16.28 -15.54
C GLU A 17 -2.03 -15.92 -15.75
N SER A 18 -1.62 -14.66 -15.53
CA SER A 18 -0.22 -14.25 -15.68
C SER A 18 0.71 -14.86 -14.64
N HIS A 19 0.18 -15.24 -13.48
CA HIS A 19 0.86 -16.03 -12.45
C HIS A 19 0.80 -17.56 -12.70
N GLY A 20 0.22 -17.99 -13.83
CA GLY A 20 0.11 -19.41 -14.20
C GLY A 20 -0.93 -20.18 -13.39
N LEU A 21 -1.87 -19.49 -12.76
CA LEU A 21 -2.94 -20.07 -11.94
C LEU A 21 -4.19 -20.30 -12.79
N VAL A 22 -4.99 -21.30 -12.41
CA VAL A 22 -6.19 -21.71 -13.15
C VAL A 22 -7.41 -20.93 -12.65
N LEU A 23 -8.21 -20.40 -13.57
CA LEU A 23 -9.48 -19.73 -13.25
C LEU A 23 -10.54 -20.74 -12.82
N PRO A 24 -11.47 -20.38 -11.92
CA PRO A 24 -12.53 -21.29 -11.50
C PRO A 24 -13.45 -21.66 -12.67
N GLU A 25 -13.82 -22.95 -12.76
CA GLU A 25 -14.78 -23.45 -13.76
C GLU A 25 -16.23 -23.13 -13.38
N GLU A 26 -16.51 -22.99 -12.08
CA GLU A 26 -17.84 -22.69 -11.55
C GLU A 26 -18.20 -21.22 -11.67
N SER A 27 -19.45 -20.94 -12.02
CA SER A 27 -19.97 -19.57 -12.09
C SER A 27 -20.16 -18.99 -10.70
N MET A 28 -19.41 -17.93 -10.39
CA MET A 28 -19.50 -17.19 -9.13
C MET A 28 -20.04 -15.76 -9.37
N LEU A 29 -20.51 -15.10 -8.31
CA LEU A 29 -20.75 -13.65 -8.39
C LEU A 29 -19.40 -12.92 -8.47
N PRO A 30 -19.31 -11.75 -9.15
CA PRO A 30 -18.03 -11.08 -9.38
C PRO A 30 -17.18 -10.84 -8.13
N TYR A 31 -17.80 -10.43 -7.03
CA TYR A 31 -17.07 -10.19 -5.78
C TYR A 31 -16.56 -11.48 -5.13
N GLN A 32 -17.29 -12.60 -5.26
CA GLN A 32 -16.88 -13.90 -4.73
C GLN A 32 -15.68 -14.42 -5.49
N GLU A 33 -15.70 -14.26 -6.82
CA GLU A 33 -14.60 -14.68 -7.66
C GLU A 33 -13.36 -13.82 -7.42
N VAL A 34 -13.50 -12.50 -7.26
CA VAL A 34 -12.37 -11.62 -6.89
C VAL A 34 -11.71 -12.10 -5.59
N GLU A 35 -12.49 -12.40 -4.54
CA GLU A 35 -11.93 -12.87 -3.27
C GLU A 35 -11.26 -14.25 -3.40
N TYR A 36 -11.85 -15.18 -4.15
CA TYR A 36 -11.24 -16.48 -4.44
C TYR A 36 -9.90 -16.34 -5.19
N LEU A 37 -9.90 -15.59 -6.30
CA LEU A 37 -8.70 -15.33 -7.10
C LEU A 37 -7.61 -14.61 -6.28
N ARG A 38 -8.01 -13.66 -5.43
CA ARG A 38 -7.11 -12.99 -4.49
C ARG A 38 -6.46 -13.99 -3.54
N GLY A 39 -7.21 -14.96 -3.01
CA GLY A 39 -6.67 -16.04 -2.17
C GLY A 39 -5.59 -16.85 -2.86
N LEU A 40 -5.81 -17.24 -4.12
CA LEU A 40 -4.83 -17.97 -4.94
C LEU A 40 -3.57 -17.13 -5.20
N ILE A 41 -3.76 -15.87 -5.60
CA ILE A 41 -2.66 -14.94 -5.87
C ILE A 41 -1.86 -14.66 -4.59
N ASN A 42 -2.54 -14.45 -3.46
CA ASN A 42 -1.91 -14.26 -2.16
C ASN A 42 -1.01 -15.45 -1.80
N ALA A 43 -1.51 -16.69 -1.94
CA ALA A 43 -0.69 -17.87 -1.68
C ALA A 43 0.53 -17.92 -2.61
N LYS A 44 0.32 -17.68 -3.91
CA LYS A 44 1.38 -17.70 -4.92
C LYS A 44 2.48 -16.68 -4.68
N ILE A 45 2.14 -15.49 -4.19
CA ILE A 45 3.08 -14.38 -4.02
C ILE A 45 3.67 -14.37 -2.61
N TYR A 46 2.82 -14.43 -1.58
CA TYR A 46 3.26 -14.12 -0.22
C TYR A 46 3.97 -15.26 0.49
N LEU A 47 3.79 -16.52 0.07
CA LEU A 47 4.51 -17.65 0.66
C LEU A 47 6.02 -17.60 0.34
N ASP A 48 6.40 -17.07 -0.83
CA ASP A 48 7.79 -16.95 -1.27
C ASP A 48 8.36 -15.52 -1.10
N ALA A 49 7.56 -14.59 -0.57
CA ALA A 49 7.88 -13.17 -0.51
C ALA A 49 8.88 -12.82 0.62
N LYS A 50 9.76 -11.85 0.34
CA LYS A 50 10.53 -11.19 1.40
C LYS A 50 9.58 -10.36 2.29
N ALA A 51 9.90 -10.25 3.58
CA ALA A 51 9.04 -9.56 4.55
C ALA A 51 8.62 -8.13 4.14
N TRP A 52 9.50 -7.35 3.49
CA TRP A 52 9.16 -6.00 3.05
C TRP A 52 8.07 -5.97 1.97
N MET A 53 7.91 -7.05 1.18
CA MET A 53 6.92 -7.20 0.10
C MET A 53 5.51 -7.44 0.64
N CYS A 54 5.37 -7.70 1.93
CA CYS A 54 4.14 -8.18 2.54
C CYS A 54 3.42 -7.09 3.33
N PRO A 55 2.07 -7.06 3.30
CA PRO A 55 1.31 -6.31 4.29
C PRO A 55 1.48 -6.95 5.68
N SER A 56 1.16 -6.17 6.73
CA SER A 56 1.40 -6.57 8.11
C SER A 56 0.73 -7.89 8.52
N TRP A 57 -0.49 -8.15 8.03
CA TRP A 57 -1.24 -9.37 8.33
C TRP A 57 -0.55 -10.63 7.81
N VAL A 58 0.11 -10.55 6.65
CA VAL A 58 0.87 -11.67 6.07
C VAL A 58 2.04 -12.01 6.96
N ILE A 59 2.85 -11.00 7.32
CA ILE A 59 4.03 -11.16 8.19
C ILE A 59 3.64 -11.79 9.53
N LEU A 60 2.47 -11.44 10.07
CA LEU A 60 1.99 -11.99 11.32
C LEU A 60 1.46 -13.41 11.15
N SER A 61 0.67 -13.68 10.10
CA SER A 61 0.07 -15.00 9.85
C SER A 61 1.13 -16.05 9.54
N LEU A 62 2.19 -15.70 8.79
CA LEU A 62 3.29 -16.62 8.46
C LEU A 62 4.12 -17.06 9.68
N LYS A 63 3.97 -16.43 10.85
CA LYS A 63 4.63 -16.90 12.08
C LYS A 63 3.95 -18.12 12.69
N ASP A 64 2.68 -18.32 12.38
CA ASP A 64 1.83 -19.37 12.95
C ASP A 64 1.59 -20.50 11.95
N ILE A 65 2.21 -20.44 10.76
CA ILE A 65 2.08 -21.39 9.66
C ILE A 65 3.44 -22.04 9.40
N ASP A 66 3.47 -23.36 9.29
CA ASP A 66 4.64 -24.08 8.80
C ASP A 66 4.52 -24.29 7.28
N THR A 67 5.17 -23.42 6.51
CA THR A 67 5.12 -23.45 5.04
C THR A 67 5.86 -24.65 4.43
N GLU A 68 6.69 -25.37 5.20
CA GLU A 68 7.39 -26.57 4.72
C GLU A 68 6.52 -27.82 4.85
N GLU A 69 5.60 -27.84 5.81
CA GLU A 69 4.70 -28.98 6.06
C GLU A 69 3.29 -28.79 5.46
N GLU A 70 2.79 -27.57 5.35
CA GLU A 70 1.42 -27.28 4.90
C GLU A 70 1.34 -26.96 3.40
N LEU A 71 0.47 -27.68 2.69
CA LEU A 71 0.10 -27.32 1.31
C LEU A 71 -0.95 -26.20 1.32
N ILE A 72 -0.49 -24.96 1.14
CA ILE A 72 -1.36 -23.78 1.11
C ILE A 72 -1.61 -23.37 -0.34
N THR A 73 -2.82 -23.62 -0.82
CA THR A 73 -3.27 -23.23 -2.17
C THR A 73 -4.02 -21.90 -2.19
N GLU A 74 -4.57 -21.47 -1.05
CA GLU A 74 -5.26 -20.20 -0.86
C GLU A 74 -4.82 -19.55 0.45
N PHE A 75 -4.58 -18.24 0.42
CA PHE A 75 -4.14 -17.51 1.60
C PHE A 75 -4.93 -16.21 1.80
N HIS A 76 -5.66 -16.14 2.91
CA HIS A 76 -6.60 -15.05 3.19
C HIS A 76 -6.28 -14.40 4.53
N ASN A 77 -6.55 -13.09 4.66
CA ASN A 77 -6.48 -12.42 5.95
C ASN A 77 -7.68 -12.81 6.83
N SER A 78 -7.57 -13.91 7.56
CA SER A 78 -8.60 -14.41 8.48
C SER A 78 -8.45 -13.89 9.91
N MET A 79 -7.22 -13.57 10.34
CA MET A 79 -6.89 -13.30 11.74
C MET A 79 -6.66 -11.81 12.08
N TYR A 80 -6.26 -10.99 11.10
CA TYR A 80 -5.83 -9.60 11.33
C TYR A 80 -6.70 -8.62 10.54
N ARG A 81 -8.03 -8.76 10.67
CA ARG A 81 -9.02 -7.86 10.05
C ARG A 81 -9.38 -6.68 10.95
N ASN A 82 -8.39 -6.12 11.65
CA ASN A 82 -8.53 -5.00 12.58
C ASN A 82 -8.18 -3.66 11.93
N TRP A 83 -8.67 -3.41 10.72
CA TRP A 83 -8.51 -2.13 10.03
C TRP A 83 -9.63 -1.15 10.38
N SER A 84 -9.32 0.14 10.22
CA SER A 84 -10.24 1.24 10.40
C SER A 84 -10.81 1.69 9.06
N ASN A 85 -12.13 1.87 8.98
CA ASN A 85 -12.74 2.64 7.90
C ASN A 85 -12.47 4.13 8.16
N ILE A 86 -12.09 4.86 7.12
CA ILE A 86 -11.83 6.30 7.18
C ILE A 86 -12.77 6.99 6.19
N GLY A 87 -13.74 7.73 6.71
CA GLY A 87 -14.75 8.42 5.91
C GLY A 87 -15.46 9.53 6.69
N GLY A 88 -15.97 10.54 6.00
CA GLY A 88 -16.72 11.62 6.64
C GLY A 88 -18.15 11.21 7.01
N ALA A 89 -18.77 11.92 7.94
CA ALA A 89 -20.21 11.79 8.17
C ALA A 89 -20.97 12.14 6.86
N GLY A 90 -21.85 11.23 6.42
CA GLY A 90 -22.57 11.38 5.15
C GLY A 90 -21.73 11.14 3.90
N SER A 91 -20.49 10.65 4.05
CA SER A 91 -19.65 10.28 2.91
C SER A 91 -20.24 9.13 2.10
N ARG A 92 -20.00 9.15 0.79
CA ARG A 92 -20.43 8.09 -0.14
C ARG A 92 -19.39 6.99 -0.26
N ARG A 93 -18.13 7.30 0.06
CA ARG A 93 -16.99 6.40 -0.01
C ARG A 93 -16.15 6.53 1.24
N TYR A 94 -15.42 5.47 1.54
CA TYR A 94 -14.46 5.42 2.63
C TYR A 94 -13.21 4.68 2.16
N GLY A 95 -12.07 5.05 2.71
CA GLY A 95 -10.85 4.25 2.63
C GLY A 95 -10.75 3.31 3.82
N ILE A 96 -9.78 2.40 3.79
CA ILE A 96 -9.40 1.60 4.95
C ILE A 96 -7.94 1.81 5.30
N ALA A 97 -7.60 1.69 6.59
CA ALA A 97 -6.23 1.73 7.05
C ALA A 97 -5.96 0.63 8.07
N ASP A 98 -4.87 -0.11 7.91
CA ASP A 98 -4.44 -1.07 8.92
C ASP A 98 -3.75 -0.38 10.10
N SER A 99 -3.56 -1.13 11.19
CA SER A 99 -2.87 -0.64 12.40
C SER A 99 -1.42 -0.22 12.15
N ARG A 100 -0.79 -0.61 11.03
CA ARG A 100 0.58 -0.24 10.67
C ARG A 100 0.65 1.00 9.81
N GLY A 101 -0.49 1.51 9.36
CA GLY A 101 -0.59 2.70 8.53
C GLY A 101 -0.58 2.41 7.02
N LEU A 102 -0.79 1.17 6.59
CA LEU A 102 -1.09 0.89 5.18
C LEU A 102 -2.50 1.43 4.87
N VAL A 103 -2.61 2.42 3.98
CA VAL A 103 -3.87 3.10 3.68
C VAL A 103 -4.35 2.75 2.28
N THR A 104 -5.51 2.10 2.17
CA THR A 104 -6.19 1.81 0.91
C THR A 104 -7.33 2.82 0.70
N PRO A 105 -7.13 3.91 -0.05
CA PRO A 105 -8.20 4.88 -0.32
C PRO A 105 -9.28 4.28 -1.24
N ARG A 106 -8.90 3.34 -2.12
CA ARG A 106 -9.78 2.62 -3.03
C ARG A 106 -9.10 1.31 -3.47
N PHE A 107 -9.82 0.20 -3.45
CA PHE A 107 -9.25 -1.14 -3.69
C PHE A 107 -8.65 -1.34 -5.10
N ASP A 108 -9.10 -0.59 -6.11
CA ASP A 108 -8.56 -0.68 -7.49
C ASP A 108 -7.24 0.07 -7.71
N CYS A 109 -6.75 0.78 -6.68
CA CYS A 109 -5.57 1.62 -6.74
C CYS A 109 -4.39 1.11 -5.87
N GLY A 110 -4.55 -0.05 -5.22
CA GLY A 110 -3.62 -0.51 -4.20
C GLY A 110 -3.62 0.37 -2.95
N SER A 111 -2.52 0.37 -2.21
CA SER A 111 -2.39 1.11 -0.96
C SER A 111 -1.21 2.05 -0.92
N ILE A 112 -1.34 3.09 -0.10
CA ILE A 112 -0.29 4.05 0.22
C ILE A 112 0.40 3.61 1.51
N ASP A 113 1.70 3.34 1.39
CA ASP A 113 2.62 2.99 2.46
C ASP A 113 3.62 4.15 2.70
N PHE A 114 4.27 4.14 3.86
CA PHE A 114 5.19 5.19 4.30
C PHE A 114 6.49 4.58 4.82
N TRP A 115 7.59 4.74 4.09
CA TRP A 115 8.89 4.19 4.50
C TRP A 115 9.81 5.30 5.00
N ILE A 116 10.71 4.96 5.92
CA ILE A 116 11.70 5.91 6.45
C ILE A 116 13.09 5.36 6.19
N LEU A 117 14.00 6.20 5.68
CA LEU A 117 15.41 5.87 5.62
C LEU A 117 16.06 6.23 6.96
N GLN A 118 16.63 5.24 7.62
CA GLN A 118 17.50 5.44 8.78
C GLN A 118 18.88 4.88 8.46
N ASP A 119 19.87 5.77 8.42
CA ASP A 119 21.23 5.43 7.96
C ASP A 119 21.16 4.90 6.52
N ASP A 120 21.42 3.62 6.31
CA ASP A 120 21.33 2.94 5.01
C ASP A 120 20.26 1.84 4.99
N ASN A 121 19.29 1.89 5.92
CA ASN A 121 18.22 0.89 6.01
C ASN A 121 16.84 1.51 5.91
N LEU A 122 15.95 0.85 5.16
CA LEU A 122 14.55 1.22 5.10
C LEU A 122 13.78 0.60 6.27
N ILE A 123 13.00 1.44 6.94
CA ILE A 123 12.04 1.04 7.95
C ILE A 123 10.67 0.93 7.29
N PHE A 124 10.12 -0.28 7.29
CA PHE A 124 8.78 -0.58 6.80
C PHE A 124 7.81 -0.67 7.98
N PRO A 125 6.73 0.13 8.03
CA PRO A 125 5.78 0.09 9.15
C PRO A 125 5.18 -1.30 9.39
N ALA A 126 4.96 -2.08 8.32
CA ALA A 126 4.46 -3.45 8.40
C ALA A 126 5.37 -4.39 9.22
N MET A 127 6.68 -4.14 9.22
CA MET A 127 7.69 -4.97 9.90
C MET A 127 7.95 -4.52 11.35
N ILE A 128 7.41 -3.36 11.75
CA ILE A 128 7.52 -2.90 13.13
C ILE A 128 6.75 -3.89 14.02
N GLY A 129 7.36 -4.34 15.13
CA GLY A 129 6.72 -5.27 16.07
C GLY A 129 5.42 -4.69 16.66
N LYS A 130 4.58 -5.54 17.27
CA LYS A 130 3.29 -5.11 17.86
C LYS A 130 3.43 -3.96 18.88
N ASP A 131 4.58 -3.85 19.52
CA ASP A 131 4.86 -2.84 20.55
C ASP A 131 5.39 -1.52 19.96
N GLY A 132 5.58 -1.43 18.65
CA GLY A 132 6.03 -0.20 17.99
C GLY A 132 4.89 0.72 17.56
N PRO A 133 5.20 1.77 16.78
CA PRO A 133 4.23 2.69 16.23
C PRO A 133 3.03 2.00 15.56
N GLN A 134 1.84 2.43 15.94
CA GLN A 134 0.58 2.01 15.35
C GLN A 134 -0.27 3.23 15.03
N LEU A 135 -1.11 3.10 14.02
CA LEU A 135 -2.12 4.08 13.66
C LEU A 135 -3.21 4.09 14.74
N LYS A 136 -3.43 5.24 15.38
CA LYS A 136 -4.37 5.41 16.50
C LYS A 136 -5.38 6.51 16.19
N LEU A 137 -6.64 6.29 16.54
CA LEU A 137 -7.66 7.33 16.47
C LEU A 137 -7.41 8.38 17.56
N VAL A 138 -7.13 9.62 17.16
CA VAL A 138 -6.84 10.75 18.07
C VAL A 138 -7.95 11.81 18.11
N SER A 139 -8.85 11.83 17.11
CA SER A 139 -10.10 12.58 17.14
C SER A 139 -11.22 11.73 16.53
N THR A 140 -12.24 11.40 17.33
CA THR A 140 -13.41 10.65 16.87
C THR A 140 -14.31 11.49 15.95
N GLU A 141 -14.44 12.79 16.25
CA GLU A 141 -15.29 13.72 15.49
C GLU A 141 -14.77 13.92 14.06
N ASP A 142 -13.45 14.06 13.93
CA ASP A 142 -12.80 14.30 12.63
C ASP A 142 -12.37 13.00 11.93
N GLN A 143 -12.55 11.84 12.59
CA GLN A 143 -11.93 10.57 12.20
C GLN A 143 -10.43 10.72 11.87
N LEU A 144 -9.72 11.39 12.77
CA LEU A 144 -8.29 11.66 12.63
C LEU A 144 -7.48 10.53 13.22
N TYR A 145 -6.69 9.87 12.38
CA TYR A 145 -5.77 8.85 12.79
C TYR A 145 -4.33 9.37 12.79
N GLU A 146 -3.57 9.05 13.83
CA GLU A 146 -2.18 9.43 14.00
C GLU A 146 -1.28 8.19 14.02
N TRP A 147 -0.23 8.19 13.21
CA TRP A 147 0.89 7.29 13.33
C TRP A 147 2.15 8.11 13.64
N LYS A 148 2.85 7.74 14.71
CA LYS A 148 3.95 8.57 15.23
C LYS A 148 5.15 7.72 15.61
N THR A 149 6.33 8.16 15.19
CA THR A 149 7.62 7.57 15.58
C THR A 149 8.70 8.64 15.73
N GLN A 150 9.83 8.26 16.33
CA GLN A 150 11.01 9.10 16.41
C GLN A 150 12.22 8.36 15.85
N ILE A 151 12.88 8.97 14.87
CA ILE A 151 14.12 8.47 14.28
C ILE A 151 15.22 9.47 14.60
N LYS A 152 16.17 9.05 15.44
CA LYS A 152 17.23 9.93 15.99
C LYS A 152 16.60 11.19 16.62
N SER A 153 16.90 12.37 16.08
CA SER A 153 16.38 13.65 16.56
C SER A 153 15.07 14.09 15.88
N VAL A 154 14.57 13.36 14.89
CA VAL A 154 13.39 13.74 14.12
C VAL A 154 12.18 12.94 14.55
N GLU A 155 11.15 13.64 15.03
CA GLU A 155 9.81 13.10 15.20
C GLU A 155 9.10 13.09 13.85
N PHE A 156 8.57 11.93 13.48
CA PHE A 156 7.70 11.71 12.34
C PHE A 156 6.28 11.54 12.86
N ASN A 157 5.39 12.43 12.45
CA ASN A 157 3.96 12.32 12.70
C ASN A 157 3.22 12.28 11.36
N ARG A 158 2.51 11.18 11.12
CA ARG A 158 1.62 10.99 9.99
C ARG A 158 0.17 11.05 10.46
N LEU A 159 -0.58 11.99 9.89
CA LEU A 159 -2.01 12.11 10.09
C LEU A 159 -2.76 11.57 8.87
N VAL A 160 -3.80 10.78 9.11
CA VAL A 160 -4.66 10.21 8.08
C VAL A 160 -6.11 10.52 8.42
N TYR A 161 -6.80 11.21 7.51
CA TYR A 161 -8.18 11.65 7.72
C TYR A 161 -8.92 11.84 6.40
N HIS A 162 -10.24 11.80 6.46
CA HIS A 162 -11.09 12.05 5.29
C HIS A 162 -11.27 13.54 5.06
N VAL A 163 -11.24 13.98 3.79
CA VAL A 163 -11.56 15.35 3.39
C VAL A 163 -12.49 15.36 2.18
N THR A 164 -13.42 16.31 2.17
CA THR A 164 -14.26 16.59 1.00
C THR A 164 -13.83 17.91 0.38
N LYS A 165 -13.54 17.90 -0.92
CA LYS A 165 -13.21 19.10 -1.70
C LYS A 165 -13.85 19.02 -3.07
N ASP A 166 -14.54 20.07 -3.49
CA ASP A 166 -15.17 20.18 -4.82
C ASP A 166 -16.08 18.97 -5.14
N ASN A 167 -16.92 18.56 -4.17
CA ASN A 167 -17.77 17.35 -4.22
C ASN A 167 -17.03 16.02 -4.44
N SER A 168 -15.71 16.00 -4.25
CA SER A 168 -14.87 14.82 -4.30
C SER A 168 -14.36 14.46 -2.91
N GLU A 169 -14.27 13.18 -2.62
CA GLU A 169 -13.85 12.62 -1.34
C GLU A 169 -12.43 12.09 -1.46
N TYR A 170 -11.58 12.42 -0.49
CA TYR A 170 -10.17 12.03 -0.45
C TYR A 170 -9.80 11.53 0.93
N ILE A 171 -8.81 10.64 0.98
CA ILE A 171 -8.06 10.35 2.19
C ILE A 171 -6.80 11.20 2.17
N HIS A 172 -6.74 12.18 3.06
CA HIS A 172 -5.58 13.04 3.23
C HIS A 172 -4.52 12.32 4.06
N ASN A 173 -3.27 12.38 3.60
CA ASN A 173 -2.10 11.84 4.30
C ASN A 173 -1.14 13.00 4.54
N GLU A 174 -1.09 13.50 5.76
CA GLU A 174 -0.27 14.64 6.15
C GLU A 174 0.95 14.17 6.94
N ILE A 175 2.14 14.59 6.52
CA ILE A 175 3.41 14.22 7.15
C ILE A 175 4.02 15.47 7.80
N ILE A 176 4.12 15.43 9.12
CA ILE A 176 4.66 16.49 9.96
C ILE A 176 5.97 16.01 10.56
N LEU A 177 7.03 16.79 10.35
CA LEU A 177 8.38 16.46 10.81
C LEU A 177 8.89 17.52 11.78
N ARG A 178 9.42 17.09 12.92
CA ARG A 178 9.99 17.99 13.93
C ARG A 178 11.37 17.52 14.35
N ASN A 179 12.38 18.37 14.15
CA ASN A 179 13.72 18.12 14.67
C ASN A 179 13.82 18.64 16.11
N HIS A 180 13.98 17.72 17.06
CA HIS A 180 14.21 18.01 18.48
C HIS A 180 15.71 18.19 18.81
N GLY A 181 16.60 18.00 17.82
CA GLY A 181 18.02 18.28 17.95
C GLY A 181 18.32 19.78 17.93
N LEU A 182 19.46 20.15 18.51
CA LEU A 182 19.99 21.51 18.43
C LEU A 182 20.60 21.81 17.05
N GLU A 183 21.06 20.76 16.36
CA GLU A 183 21.71 20.85 15.06
C GLU A 183 20.72 20.61 13.91
N LYS A 184 21.01 21.19 12.74
CA LYS A 184 20.31 20.83 11.50
C LYS A 184 20.53 19.35 11.19
N THR A 185 19.48 18.70 10.70
CA THR A 185 19.52 17.27 10.37
C THR A 185 18.88 17.02 9.01
N ASN A 186 19.37 16.00 8.32
CA ASN A 186 18.77 15.50 7.09
C ASN A 186 17.96 14.25 7.43
N PHE A 187 16.85 14.08 6.73
CA PHE A 187 16.02 12.89 6.79
C PHE A 187 15.60 12.53 5.37
N THR A 188 15.21 11.28 5.17
CA THR A 188 14.60 10.84 3.92
C THR A 188 13.43 9.93 4.25
N PHE A 189 12.31 10.15 3.57
CA PHE A 189 11.15 9.27 3.68
C PHE A 189 10.55 9.05 2.30
N TYR A 190 9.65 8.07 2.23
CA TYR A 190 9.04 7.66 0.98
C TYR A 190 7.53 7.55 1.15
N ALA A 191 6.79 8.09 0.19
CA ALA A 191 5.40 7.74 -0.02
C ALA A 191 5.33 6.69 -1.13
N VAL A 192 4.72 5.54 -0.86
CA VAL A 192 4.79 4.39 -1.78
C VAL A 192 3.41 3.90 -2.12
N VAL A 193 3.11 3.76 -3.41
CA VAL A 193 1.89 3.08 -3.89
C VAL A 193 2.24 1.64 -4.21
N ARG A 194 1.60 0.71 -3.51
CA ARG A 194 1.91 -0.73 -3.51
C ARG A 194 0.71 -1.55 -3.98
N PRO A 195 0.94 -2.68 -4.69
CA PRO A 195 -0.10 -3.57 -5.22
C PRO A 195 -0.72 -4.48 -4.15
N MET A 196 -1.09 -3.90 -3.01
CA MET A 196 -1.61 -4.62 -1.85
C MET A 196 -2.64 -3.80 -1.09
N SER A 197 -3.42 -4.46 -0.26
CA SER A 197 -4.35 -3.90 0.72
C SER A 197 -4.41 -4.81 1.95
N PRO A 198 -5.15 -4.41 3.00
CA PRO A 198 -5.45 -5.30 4.11
C PRO A 198 -6.16 -6.61 3.73
N LEU A 199 -6.68 -6.74 2.50
CA LEU A 199 -7.23 -7.99 1.97
C LEU A 199 -6.19 -8.89 1.28
N GLY A 200 -5.02 -8.33 0.92
CA GLY A 200 -3.98 -9.04 0.18
C GLY A 200 -3.60 -8.29 -1.09
N VAL A 201 -3.25 -9.00 -2.15
CA VAL A 201 -2.82 -8.38 -3.42
C VAL A 201 -3.97 -7.56 -4.03
N GLU A 202 -3.63 -6.35 -4.49
CA GLU A 202 -4.49 -5.46 -5.28
C GLU A 202 -3.75 -5.12 -6.57
N PRO A 203 -4.07 -5.75 -7.70
CA PRO A 203 -3.19 -5.66 -8.86
C PRO A 203 -3.08 -4.25 -9.46
N ILE A 204 -1.84 -3.81 -9.67
CA ILE A 204 -1.47 -2.58 -10.38
C ILE A 204 -0.75 -2.97 -11.67
N GLU A 205 -1.43 -2.81 -12.81
CA GLU A 205 -0.91 -3.16 -14.14
C GLU A 205 -0.23 -1.97 -14.82
N ASN A 206 -0.76 -0.76 -14.63
CA ASN A 206 -0.25 0.44 -15.30
C ASN A 206 -0.10 1.56 -14.28
N VAL A 207 0.98 2.32 -14.42
CA VAL A 207 1.26 3.50 -13.61
C VAL A 207 1.64 4.65 -14.53
N ASP A 208 1.11 5.84 -14.25
CA ASP A 208 1.43 7.09 -14.95
C ASP A 208 1.52 8.24 -13.93
N TYR A 209 2.69 8.88 -13.83
CA TYR A 209 2.90 10.07 -13.00
C TYR A 209 2.98 11.32 -13.88
N ASP A 210 2.01 12.20 -13.71
CA ASP A 210 1.97 13.51 -14.35
C ASP A 210 2.63 14.57 -13.44
N THR A 211 3.86 14.96 -13.80
CA THR A 211 4.61 15.99 -13.07
C THR A 211 3.96 17.37 -13.12
N SER A 212 3.19 17.67 -14.17
CA SER A 212 2.57 18.98 -14.35
C SER A 212 1.42 19.20 -13.37
N SER A 213 0.71 18.13 -13.03
CA SER A 213 -0.39 18.16 -12.07
C SER A 213 -0.07 17.51 -10.71
N GLN A 214 1.11 16.92 -10.56
CA GLN A 214 1.57 16.21 -9.35
C GLN A 214 0.64 15.05 -8.97
N LYS A 215 0.19 14.30 -10.00
CA LYS A 215 -0.78 13.21 -9.85
C LYS A 215 -0.19 11.89 -10.32
N LEU A 216 -0.37 10.87 -9.49
CA LEU A 216 -0.14 9.48 -9.86
C LEU A 216 -1.47 8.83 -10.22
N TYR A 217 -1.51 8.26 -11.41
CA TYR A 217 -2.59 7.42 -11.88
C TYR A 217 -2.11 5.97 -11.88
N VAL A 218 -2.95 5.09 -11.38
CA VAL A 218 -2.75 3.65 -11.50
C VAL A 218 -3.98 3.04 -12.13
N ASN A 219 -3.78 2.17 -13.11
CA ASN A 219 -4.88 1.54 -13.82
C ASN A 219 -5.92 2.57 -14.34
N ASP A 220 -5.45 3.72 -14.82
CA ASP A 220 -6.24 4.89 -15.26
C ASP A 220 -7.08 5.58 -14.18
N ASN A 221 -6.91 5.21 -12.90
CA ASN A 221 -7.57 5.83 -11.75
C ASN A 221 -6.58 6.72 -10.98
N LEU A 222 -7.06 7.85 -10.46
CA LEU A 222 -6.25 8.70 -9.59
C LEU A 222 -5.94 7.96 -8.28
N ALA A 223 -4.67 7.67 -8.03
CA ALA A 223 -4.21 6.93 -6.87
C ALA A 223 -3.63 7.85 -5.78
N LEU A 224 -2.86 8.85 -6.19
CA LEU A 224 -2.18 9.75 -5.27
C LEU A 224 -2.04 11.15 -5.88
N MET A 225 -2.24 12.15 -5.04
CA MET A 225 -1.89 13.54 -5.33
C MET A 225 -0.86 13.99 -4.30
N VAL A 226 0.19 14.65 -4.75
CA VAL A 226 1.23 15.18 -3.86
C VAL A 226 1.23 16.70 -3.91
N ASN A 227 1.52 17.34 -2.77
CA ASN A 227 1.60 18.80 -2.66
C ASN A 227 3.03 19.34 -2.72
N LYS A 228 4.02 18.45 -2.78
CA LYS A 228 5.44 18.73 -2.90
C LYS A 228 6.00 17.80 -3.97
N MET A 229 6.88 18.32 -4.83
CA MET A 229 7.59 17.46 -5.79
C MET A 229 8.52 16.51 -5.03
N PRO A 230 8.46 15.20 -5.33
CA PRO A 230 9.45 14.26 -4.80
C PRO A 230 10.83 14.52 -5.42
N ASN A 231 11.88 14.23 -4.67
CA ASN A 231 13.27 14.30 -5.14
C ASN A 231 13.59 13.21 -6.15
N ALA A 232 12.95 12.04 -6.01
CA ALA A 232 13.01 10.95 -6.95
C ALA A 232 11.68 10.20 -7.05
N ILE A 233 11.42 9.66 -8.23
CA ILE A 233 10.30 8.79 -8.54
C ILE A 233 10.90 7.51 -9.11
N VAL A 234 10.75 6.42 -8.38
CA VAL A 234 11.23 5.10 -8.79
C VAL A 234 10.04 4.19 -8.99
N MET A 235 9.97 3.54 -10.14
CA MET A 235 8.93 2.56 -10.47
C MET A 235 9.56 1.18 -10.67
N GLY A 236 8.98 0.16 -10.04
CA GLY A 236 9.48 -1.22 -10.09
C GLY A 236 8.38 -2.24 -9.86
N GLU A 237 8.77 -3.49 -9.62
CA GLU A 237 7.84 -4.58 -9.30
C GLU A 237 7.88 -4.88 -7.79
N GLY A 238 6.72 -5.16 -7.21
CA GLY A 238 6.55 -5.39 -5.77
C GLY A 238 7.16 -6.70 -5.27
N ASP A 239 7.51 -7.60 -6.18
CA ASP A 239 8.23 -8.86 -5.95
C ASP A 239 9.73 -8.78 -6.30
N ASP A 240 10.22 -7.60 -6.70
CA ASP A 240 11.65 -7.38 -6.93
C ASP A 240 12.41 -7.27 -5.61
N SER A 241 13.03 -8.39 -5.25
CA SER A 241 13.98 -8.61 -4.15
C SER A 241 14.92 -7.44 -3.83
N ASP A 242 15.37 -6.70 -4.85
CA ASP A 242 16.45 -5.71 -4.76
C ASP A 242 15.92 -4.27 -4.83
N LEU A 243 14.62 -4.07 -5.03
CA LEU A 243 13.98 -2.76 -5.13
C LEU A 243 14.25 -1.84 -3.92
N PRO A 244 14.20 -2.31 -2.65
CA PRO A 244 14.57 -1.50 -1.49
C PRO A 244 15.96 -0.89 -1.60
N ASP A 245 16.97 -1.69 -1.99
CA ASP A 245 18.36 -1.25 -2.08
C ASP A 245 18.56 -0.31 -3.28
N ALA A 246 17.92 -0.63 -4.40
CA ALA A 246 17.93 0.22 -5.59
C ALA A 246 17.42 1.64 -5.28
N VAL A 247 16.30 1.76 -4.56
CA VAL A 247 15.66 3.04 -4.20
C VAL A 247 16.53 3.93 -3.31
N ILE A 248 17.30 3.34 -2.40
CA ILE A 248 18.25 4.09 -1.56
C ILE A 248 19.28 4.78 -2.46
N SER A 249 19.80 4.06 -3.46
CA SER A 249 20.82 4.57 -4.39
C SER A 249 20.26 5.55 -5.45
N MET A 250 19.02 5.33 -5.91
CA MET A 250 18.35 6.09 -6.98
C MET A 250 17.78 7.44 -6.50
N SER A 251 18.61 8.25 -5.87
CA SER A 251 18.21 9.50 -5.20
C SER A 251 17.71 10.62 -6.11
N THR A 252 17.87 10.51 -7.42
CA THR A 252 17.44 11.50 -8.42
C THR A 252 16.68 10.89 -9.61
N GLN A 253 16.30 9.61 -9.54
CA GLN A 253 15.58 8.94 -10.63
C GLN A 253 14.22 9.60 -10.87
N GLN A 254 13.76 9.62 -12.12
CA GLN A 254 12.49 10.23 -12.51
C GLN A 254 11.76 9.32 -13.50
N ASP A 255 11.14 8.28 -12.98
CA ASP A 255 10.24 7.43 -13.74
C ASP A 255 8.86 8.09 -13.85
N PHE A 256 8.25 8.02 -15.03
CA PHE A 256 6.95 8.62 -15.28
C PHE A 256 5.88 7.59 -15.62
N LYS A 257 6.26 6.45 -16.19
CA LYS A 257 5.31 5.39 -16.56
C LYS A 257 5.94 4.03 -16.37
N THR A 258 5.15 3.08 -15.91
CA THR A 258 5.52 1.66 -15.95
C THR A 258 4.31 0.78 -16.25
N LYS A 259 4.59 -0.44 -16.72
CA LYS A 259 3.60 -1.49 -16.91
C LYS A 259 4.10 -2.78 -16.29
N SER A 260 3.28 -3.39 -15.45
CA SER A 260 3.52 -4.69 -14.86
C SER A 260 2.66 -5.76 -15.51
N LYS A 261 3.27 -6.89 -15.87
CA LYS A 261 2.55 -8.07 -16.38
C LYS A 261 1.98 -8.94 -15.26
N THR A 262 2.62 -8.89 -14.09
CA THR A 262 2.23 -9.65 -12.89
C THR A 262 1.28 -8.85 -11.99
N GLY A 263 0.99 -7.60 -12.35
CA GLY A 263 0.10 -6.72 -11.59
C GLY A 263 0.74 -6.21 -10.31
N LEU A 264 2.08 -6.20 -10.23
CA LEU A 264 2.83 -5.83 -9.04
C LEU A 264 3.55 -4.51 -9.16
N ALA A 265 3.16 -3.65 -10.11
CA ALA A 265 3.79 -2.34 -10.26
C ALA A 265 3.74 -1.55 -8.94
N THR A 266 4.88 -1.08 -8.50
CA THR A 266 5.09 -0.32 -7.27
C THR A 266 5.71 1.02 -7.63
N THR A 267 5.18 2.10 -7.05
CA THR A 267 5.71 3.46 -7.25
C THR A 267 6.21 4.03 -5.94
N ILE A 268 7.45 4.51 -5.94
CA ILE A 268 8.13 5.01 -4.75
C ILE A 268 8.50 6.48 -4.98
N LEU A 269 7.95 7.37 -4.16
CA LEU A 269 8.21 8.81 -4.19
C LEU A 269 9.10 9.19 -3.02
N ARG A 270 10.33 9.64 -3.29
CA ARG A 270 11.35 10.03 -2.29
C ARG A 270 11.25 11.51 -1.91
N TYR A 271 11.38 11.83 -0.62
CA TYR A 271 11.35 13.20 -0.06
C TYR A 271 12.46 13.46 0.96
#